data_AF-A0A438B4B4-F1
#
_entry.id   AF-A0A438B4B4-F1
#
_cell.length_a   1.000
_cell.length_b   1.000
_cell.length_c   1.000
_cell.angle_alpha   90.00
_cell.angle_beta   90.00
_cell.angle_gamma   90.00
#
_symmetry.space_group_name_H-M   'P 1'
#
loop_
_entity.id
_entity.type
_entity.pdbx_description
1 polymer ?
#
loop_
_entity_poly.entity_id
_entity_poly.type
_entity_poly.pdbx_seq_one_letter_code
_entity_poly.pdbx_strand_id
1 'polypeptide(L)'
;MIVTVLEADYTAGDSARRRGPADMVRLTILAPHTQIDLALPSTVPVELLVPSIADLVQKHSSANDFDASEERTEPARWTLSRLGTPPLAPALSLQEHGVLDGELLVFDSAEASAPPPLFDDIMYNVAIADKGHTRPWTPQMARLTGSALAIAAAAAGSFALLQVDGSVASLVGAGCALLTLVLFLVAGAVGSRVYGDTAAAVTLGAAALPVAFASGVLLVPGERDAPHVLLGLVMVGATAVLALRASGVGHTVFTTATAVSLFGATAALAATLTEQSVRTVGALLAAAALIGLASAPRIAMLLARLPLPPVPAPGTSVDPAEDDPDDARSVPSFESVEARTDRARRFLTGLVCAMTLLTGFGVLAASVPVTDSGIYWPGTALAVAAATVLLFRGRTYSSAEQAVPLIGGGGTILVLLCAATALAVPVAALGLFAVAALAVGAALALGILAPERTFSPVQRRASELVDYAAIAAVVPLVCWVSGIFAAVRGL
;
A
#
# COMPACT_ATOMS: atom_id res chain seq x y z
N MET A 1 45.09 -16.15 46.90
CA MET A 1 44.39 -15.82 48.15
C MET A 1 43.22 -16.81 48.28
N ILE A 2 43.35 -17.77 49.21
CA ILE A 2 42.27 -18.53 49.89
C ILE A 2 41.39 -19.39 48.96
N VAL A 3 41.70 -20.66 48.69
CA VAL A 3 41.37 -21.89 49.47
C VAL A 3 39.92 -21.95 49.96
N THR A 4 39.09 -22.81 49.35
CA THR A 4 38.29 -23.78 50.13
C THR A 4 37.99 -25.02 49.27
N VAL A 5 38.19 -26.17 49.90
CA VAL A 5 38.27 -27.53 49.35
C VAL A 5 36.87 -28.14 49.21
N LEU A 6 36.67 -28.88 48.12
CA LEU A 6 35.59 -29.85 47.93
C LEU A 6 35.84 -31.08 48.79
N GLU A 7 34.86 -31.47 49.60
CA GLU A 7 34.71 -32.86 50.03
C GLU A 7 33.28 -33.29 49.79
N ALA A 8 33.15 -34.33 48.96
CA ALA A 8 31.92 -35.01 48.64
C ALA A 8 31.81 -36.23 49.54
N ASP A 9 30.69 -36.38 50.24
CA ASP A 9 30.30 -37.66 50.81
C ASP A 9 29.07 -38.18 50.08
N TYR A 10 29.31 -39.26 49.35
CA TYR A 10 28.31 -40.15 48.79
C TYR A 10 27.70 -40.96 49.94
N THR A 11 26.39 -40.87 50.14
CA THR A 11 25.62 -41.98 50.73
C THR A 11 24.44 -42.31 49.83
N ALA A 12 24.43 -43.57 49.39
CA ALA A 12 23.47 -44.15 48.49
C ALA A 12 22.14 -44.42 49.21
N GLY A 13 21.05 -44.13 48.49
CA GLY A 13 19.79 -44.88 48.48
C GLY A 13 19.14 -45.27 49.79
N ASP A 14 18.12 -44.50 50.20
CA ASP A 14 16.88 -45.12 50.67
C ASP A 14 15.68 -44.46 49.99
N SER A 15 14.96 -45.28 49.23
CA SER A 15 13.79 -44.92 48.44
C SER A 15 12.56 -44.84 49.35
N ALA A 16 12.29 -43.65 49.86
CA ALA A 16 10.97 -43.29 50.36
C ALA A 16 10.64 -41.85 49.91
N ARG A 17 10.04 -41.71 48.72
CA ARG A 17 9.36 -40.47 48.33
C ARG A 17 8.29 -40.16 49.39
N ARG A 18 8.60 -39.25 50.31
CA ARG A 18 7.57 -38.54 51.08
C ARG A 18 6.66 -37.85 50.06
N ARG A 19 5.40 -38.26 49.99
CA ARG A 19 4.36 -37.50 49.27
C ARG A 19 4.39 -36.07 49.86
N GLY A 20 4.70 -35.07 49.05
CA GLY A 20 4.54 -33.67 49.47
C GLY A 20 3.08 -33.43 49.89
N PRO A 21 2.80 -32.45 50.77
CA PRO A 21 1.42 -32.04 51.01
C PRO A 21 0.77 -31.73 49.67
N ALA A 22 -0.40 -32.31 49.40
CA ALA A 22 -1.18 -31.91 48.23
C ALA A 22 -1.34 -30.39 48.30
N ASP A 23 -1.07 -29.71 47.19
CA ASP A 23 -1.29 -28.27 47.11
C ASP A 23 -2.81 -28.07 47.18
N MET A 24 -3.32 -27.59 48.31
CA MET A 24 -4.76 -27.49 48.59
C MET A 24 -5.22 -26.06 48.39
N VAL A 25 -6.34 -25.86 47.72
CA VAL A 25 -7.01 -24.57 47.59
C VAL A 25 -8.25 -24.57 48.49
N ARG A 26 -8.36 -23.55 49.34
CA ARG A 26 -9.53 -23.28 50.18
C ARG A 26 -10.52 -22.47 49.37
N LEU A 27 -11.72 -22.99 49.18
CA LEU A 27 -12.76 -22.35 48.38
C LEU A 27 -14.13 -22.58 49.00
N THR A 28 -15.05 -21.67 48.67
CA THR A 28 -16.43 -21.76 49.10
C THR A 28 -17.25 -22.34 47.96
N ILE A 29 -17.97 -23.42 48.22
CA ILE A 29 -18.92 -24.00 47.27
C ILE A 29 -20.32 -23.57 47.65
N LEU A 30 -20.97 -22.86 46.74
CA LEU A 30 -22.36 -22.44 46.84
C LEU A 30 -23.25 -23.44 46.08
N ALA A 31 -24.03 -24.23 46.81
CA ALA A 31 -25.09 -25.09 46.27
C ALA A 31 -26.46 -24.44 46.52
N PRO A 32 -27.56 -24.89 45.88
CA PRO A 32 -28.85 -24.19 45.92
C PRO A 32 -29.41 -23.87 47.32
N HIS A 33 -29.13 -24.71 48.33
CA HIS A 33 -29.64 -24.55 49.69
C HIS A 33 -28.55 -24.66 50.76
N THR A 34 -27.27 -24.68 50.38
CA THR A 34 -26.17 -24.77 51.34
C THR A 34 -24.91 -24.13 50.78
N GLN A 35 -24.11 -23.58 51.69
CA GLN A 35 -22.79 -23.07 51.41
C GLN A 35 -21.80 -23.82 52.28
N ILE A 36 -20.75 -24.36 51.68
CA ILE A 36 -19.74 -25.16 52.36
C ILE A 36 -18.35 -24.67 51.99
N ASP A 37 -17.47 -24.54 52.99
CA ASP A 37 -16.07 -24.21 52.77
C ASP A 37 -15.25 -25.49 52.76
N LEU A 38 -14.51 -25.72 51.67
CA LEU A 38 -13.73 -26.93 51.46
C LEU A 38 -12.28 -26.59 51.10
N ALA A 39 -11.36 -27.44 51.53
CA ALA A 39 -10.01 -27.47 51.01
C ALA A 39 -9.94 -28.61 49.99
N LEU A 40 -9.72 -28.27 48.71
CA LEU A 40 -9.66 -29.23 47.61
C LEU A 40 -8.25 -29.28 47.00
N PRO A 41 -7.78 -30.44 46.53
CA PRO A 41 -6.51 -30.52 45.81
C PRO A 41 -6.53 -29.67 44.53
N SER A 42 -5.58 -28.76 44.37
CA SER A 42 -5.53 -27.80 43.26
C SER A 42 -5.16 -28.43 41.92
N THR A 43 -4.42 -29.55 41.96
CA THR A 43 -3.85 -30.25 40.79
C THR A 43 -4.70 -31.42 40.29
N VAL A 44 -5.83 -31.71 40.94
CA VAL A 44 -6.73 -32.81 40.56
C VAL A 44 -7.80 -32.29 39.58
N PRO A 45 -8.09 -33.01 38.48
CA PRO A 45 -9.18 -32.66 37.56
C PRO A 45 -10.52 -32.49 38.27
N VAL A 46 -11.28 -31.48 37.85
CA VAL A 46 -12.57 -31.11 38.44
C VAL A 46 -13.56 -32.29 38.46
N GLU A 47 -13.57 -33.12 37.42
CA GLU A 47 -14.49 -34.28 37.32
C GLU A 47 -14.30 -35.33 38.42
N LEU A 48 -13.11 -35.44 39.00
CA LEU A 48 -12.83 -36.38 40.10
C LEU A 48 -13.25 -35.81 41.45
N LEU A 49 -13.36 -34.48 41.56
CA LEU A 49 -13.75 -33.78 42.78
C LEU A 49 -15.29 -33.69 42.91
N VAL A 50 -15.98 -33.51 41.78
CA VAL A 50 -17.44 -33.29 41.72
C VAL A 50 -18.28 -34.36 42.45
N PRO A 51 -18.05 -35.68 42.30
CA PRO A 51 -18.84 -36.69 43.02
C PRO A 51 -18.69 -36.60 44.54
N SER A 52 -17.46 -36.34 45.01
CA SER A 52 -17.19 -36.23 46.44
C SER A 52 -17.84 -34.98 47.06
N ILE A 53 -17.90 -33.89 46.28
CA ILE A 53 -18.61 -32.66 46.66
C ILE A 53 -20.11 -32.90 46.68
N ALA A 54 -20.65 -33.60 45.67
CA ALA A 54 -22.07 -33.97 45.60
C ALA A 54 -22.50 -34.78 46.83
N ASP A 55 -21.73 -35.81 47.19
CA ASP A 55 -21.98 -36.63 48.38
C ASP A 55 -21.99 -35.80 49.67
N LEU A 56 -21.09 -34.81 49.78
CA LEU A 56 -20.97 -33.96 50.96
C LEU A 56 -22.15 -32.99 51.07
N VAL A 57 -22.55 -32.39 49.95
CA VAL A 57 -23.74 -31.52 49.85
C VAL A 57 -25.02 -32.32 50.16
N GLN A 58 -25.18 -33.54 49.64
CA GLN A 58 -26.36 -34.37 49.86
C GLN A 58 -26.50 -34.81 51.32
N LYS A 59 -25.40 -35.25 51.96
CA LYS A 59 -25.38 -35.59 53.39
C LYS A 59 -25.76 -34.40 54.26
N HIS A 60 -25.26 -33.21 53.94
CA HIS A 60 -25.57 -31.99 54.70
C HIS A 60 -27.02 -31.53 54.49
N SER A 61 -27.56 -31.66 53.28
CA SER A 61 -28.96 -31.33 52.96
C SER A 61 -29.96 -32.21 53.72
N SER A 62 -29.68 -33.52 53.86
CA SER A 62 -30.55 -34.45 54.62
C SER A 62 -30.68 -34.16 56.12
N ALA A 63 -29.81 -33.32 56.68
CA ALA A 63 -29.81 -32.92 58.09
C ALA A 63 -30.50 -31.57 58.33
N ASN A 64 -30.99 -30.91 57.28
CA ASN A 64 -31.59 -29.58 57.37
C ASN A 64 -33.13 -29.70 57.44
N ASP A 65 -33.71 -29.55 58.64
CA ASP A 65 -35.16 -29.72 58.93
C ASP A 65 -36.12 -28.74 58.20
N PHE A 66 -35.58 -27.84 57.36
CA PHE A 66 -36.36 -26.81 56.65
C PHE A 66 -36.62 -27.12 55.16
N ASP A 67 -36.08 -28.21 54.60
CA ASP A 67 -36.21 -28.52 53.17
C ASP A 67 -37.21 -29.67 52.94
N ALA A 68 -38.50 -29.33 52.86
CA ALA A 68 -39.59 -30.27 52.62
C ALA A 68 -39.89 -30.47 51.12
N SER A 69 -38.86 -30.52 50.27
CA SER A 69 -39.02 -30.77 48.82
C SER A 69 -38.82 -32.25 48.47
N GLU A 70 -39.89 -33.04 48.59
CA GLU A 70 -39.99 -34.39 48.02
C GLU A 70 -40.22 -34.31 46.50
N GLU A 71 -39.14 -34.15 45.74
CA GLU A 71 -38.92 -34.70 44.38
C GLU A 71 -37.62 -34.11 43.83
N ARG A 72 -36.53 -34.86 43.92
CA ARG A 72 -35.31 -34.55 43.17
C ARG A 72 -34.98 -35.77 42.33
N THR A 73 -35.35 -35.71 41.05
CA THR A 73 -34.62 -36.44 40.01
C THR A 73 -33.15 -36.08 40.21
N GLU A 74 -32.30 -37.05 40.57
CA GLU A 74 -30.86 -36.79 40.67
C GLU A 74 -30.42 -36.19 39.32
N PRO A 75 -29.81 -34.99 39.32
CA PRO A 75 -29.42 -34.38 38.06
C PRO A 75 -28.43 -35.30 37.35
N ALA A 76 -28.61 -35.46 36.03
CA ALA A 76 -27.78 -36.38 35.25
C ALA A 76 -26.28 -36.05 35.33
N ARG A 77 -25.93 -34.79 35.66
CA ARG A 77 -24.56 -34.33 35.83
C ARG A 77 -24.47 -33.07 36.69
N TRP A 78 -23.56 -33.09 37.67
CA TRP A 78 -23.18 -31.92 38.47
C TRP A 78 -21.98 -31.19 37.85
N THR A 79 -21.93 -29.87 38.03
CA THR A 79 -20.83 -29.03 37.54
C THR A 79 -20.43 -27.96 38.55
N LEU A 80 -19.20 -27.46 38.41
CA LEU A 80 -18.70 -26.28 39.13
C LEU A 80 -18.54 -25.14 38.13
N SER A 81 -19.00 -23.94 38.47
CA SER A 81 -18.79 -22.73 37.67
C SER A 81 -18.38 -21.55 38.55
N ARG A 82 -17.80 -20.50 37.97
CA ARG A 82 -17.75 -19.20 38.64
C ARG A 82 -19.12 -18.53 38.52
N LEU A 83 -19.38 -17.53 39.35
CA LEU A 83 -20.63 -16.79 39.32
C LEU A 83 -20.81 -16.10 37.96
N GLY A 84 -21.93 -16.39 37.27
CA GLY A 84 -22.26 -15.78 35.98
C GLY A 84 -21.38 -16.21 34.80
N THR A 85 -20.57 -17.27 34.96
CA THR A 85 -19.74 -17.83 33.89
C THR A 85 -20.20 -19.24 33.50
N PRO A 86 -19.80 -19.72 32.32
CA PRO A 86 -19.96 -21.13 31.97
C PRO A 86 -19.28 -22.07 33.00
N PRO A 87 -19.73 -23.34 33.09
CA PRO A 87 -19.09 -24.36 33.90
C PRO A 87 -17.60 -24.54 33.57
N LEU A 88 -16.82 -24.81 34.61
CA LEU A 88 -15.42 -25.19 34.49
C LEU A 88 -15.31 -26.48 33.68
N ALA A 89 -14.30 -26.53 32.80
CA ALA A 89 -14.03 -27.72 32.00
C ALA A 89 -13.66 -28.89 32.92
N PRO A 90 -14.33 -30.05 32.82
CA PRO A 90 -14.21 -31.18 33.75
C PRO A 90 -12.82 -31.84 33.74
N ALA A 91 -12.15 -31.84 32.59
CA ALA A 91 -10.84 -32.48 32.39
C ALA A 91 -9.66 -31.68 32.95
N LEU A 92 -9.86 -30.40 33.31
CA LEU A 92 -8.82 -29.53 33.84
C LEU A 92 -8.90 -29.46 35.36
N SER A 93 -7.77 -29.20 35.99
CA SER A 93 -7.63 -28.98 37.42
C SER A 93 -8.03 -27.56 37.84
N LEU A 94 -8.27 -27.35 39.15
CA LEU A 94 -8.58 -26.03 39.70
C LEU A 94 -7.44 -25.02 39.44
N GLN A 95 -6.19 -25.49 39.48
CA GLN A 95 -5.01 -24.68 39.19
C GLN A 95 -4.94 -24.25 37.71
N GLU A 96 -5.30 -25.14 36.77
CA GLU A 96 -5.32 -24.81 35.34
C GLU A 96 -6.44 -23.83 34.98
N HIS A 97 -7.55 -23.85 35.72
CA HIS A 97 -8.59 -22.83 35.65
C HIS A 97 -8.21 -21.52 36.37
N GLY A 98 -7.06 -21.48 37.04
CA GLY A 98 -6.60 -20.33 37.80
C GLY A 98 -7.53 -20.00 38.97
N VAL A 99 -8.10 -21.02 39.61
CA VAL A 99 -8.92 -20.85 40.82
C VAL A 99 -8.00 -20.56 41.99
N LEU A 100 -8.30 -19.48 42.71
CA LEU A 100 -7.48 -18.99 43.82
C LEU A 100 -8.09 -19.33 45.19
N ASP A 101 -7.24 -19.28 46.23
CA ASP A 101 -7.71 -19.38 47.61
C ASP A 101 -8.73 -18.27 47.95
N GLY A 102 -9.84 -18.68 48.57
CA GLY A 102 -10.96 -17.82 48.95
C GLY A 102 -12.00 -17.59 47.86
N GLU A 103 -11.85 -18.23 46.69
CA GLU A 103 -12.79 -18.07 45.59
C GLU A 103 -14.12 -18.82 45.84
N LEU A 104 -15.24 -18.25 45.38
CA LEU A 104 -16.56 -18.86 45.45
C LEU A 104 -16.91 -19.53 44.12
N LEU A 105 -17.20 -20.83 44.18
CA LEU A 105 -17.68 -21.62 43.05
C LEU A 105 -19.15 -22.00 43.26
N VAL A 106 -19.94 -21.91 42.20
CA VAL A 106 -21.33 -22.34 42.18
C VAL A 106 -21.35 -23.82 41.80
N PHE A 107 -22.02 -24.64 42.60
CA PHE A 107 -22.24 -26.05 42.37
C PHE A 107 -23.71 -26.29 42.03
N ASP A 108 -23.97 -26.58 40.76
CA ASP A 108 -25.32 -26.73 40.24
C ASP A 108 -25.37 -27.83 39.16
N SER A 109 -26.60 -28.23 38.81
CA SER A 109 -26.87 -29.15 37.72
C SER A 109 -26.38 -28.56 36.38
N ALA A 110 -25.85 -29.42 35.51
CA ALA A 110 -25.37 -29.01 34.19
C ALA A 110 -26.47 -28.36 33.32
N GLU A 111 -27.74 -28.68 33.59
CA GLU A 111 -28.91 -28.16 32.89
C GLU A 111 -29.30 -26.75 33.36
N ALA A 112 -28.84 -26.32 34.54
CA ALA A 112 -29.13 -25.03 35.14
C ALA A 112 -28.00 -24.00 34.97
N SER A 113 -27.12 -24.17 33.97
CA SER A 113 -26.04 -23.20 33.72
C SER A 113 -26.57 -21.78 33.56
N ALA A 114 -26.02 -20.84 34.31
CA ALA A 114 -26.42 -19.45 34.26
C ALA A 114 -26.31 -18.90 32.81
N PRO A 115 -27.35 -18.21 32.29
CA PRO A 115 -27.25 -17.53 31.01
C PRO A 115 -26.19 -16.41 31.12
N PRO A 116 -25.51 -16.07 30.02
CA PRO A 116 -24.53 -14.98 30.03
C PRO A 116 -25.21 -13.67 30.47
N PRO A 117 -24.51 -12.80 31.22
CA PRO A 117 -25.06 -11.55 31.68
C PRO A 117 -25.46 -10.66 30.48
N LEU A 118 -26.72 -10.20 30.49
CA LEU A 118 -27.24 -9.25 29.49
C LEU A 118 -27.03 -7.83 30.02
N PHE A 119 -26.20 -7.03 29.35
CA PHE A 119 -26.02 -5.61 29.65
C PHE A 119 -26.96 -4.79 28.76
N ASP A 120 -27.97 -4.13 29.34
CA ASP A 120 -29.08 -3.43 28.65
C ASP A 120 -28.73 -2.01 28.15
N ASP A 121 -27.44 -1.68 28.00
CA ASP A 121 -27.03 -0.36 27.51
C ASP A 121 -26.99 -0.33 25.97
N ILE A 122 -28.17 -0.38 25.37
CA ILE A 122 -28.38 -0.32 23.92
C ILE A 122 -27.83 1.00 23.35
N MET A 123 -27.88 2.09 24.12
CA MET A 123 -27.35 3.39 23.73
C MET A 123 -25.82 3.42 23.67
N TYR A 124 -25.16 2.80 24.65
CA TYR A 124 -23.71 2.59 24.62
C TYR A 124 -23.30 1.69 23.45
N ASN A 125 -24.03 0.61 23.20
CA ASN A 125 -23.74 -0.30 22.09
C ASN A 125 -23.90 0.35 20.72
N VAL A 126 -24.93 1.18 20.50
CA VAL A 126 -25.09 1.96 19.26
C VAL A 126 -23.99 3.03 19.13
N ALA A 127 -23.64 3.73 20.21
CA ALA A 127 -22.58 4.73 20.21
C ALA A 127 -21.17 4.16 19.97
N ILE A 128 -20.93 2.87 20.26
CA ILE A 128 -19.67 2.19 19.96
C ILE A 128 -19.73 1.51 18.59
N ALA A 129 -20.87 0.93 18.19
CA ALA A 129 -21.06 0.33 16.88
C ALA A 129 -20.84 1.35 15.74
N ASP A 130 -21.16 2.63 15.98
CA ASP A 130 -20.98 3.70 15.00
C ASP A 130 -19.52 4.18 14.87
N LYS A 131 -18.66 3.97 15.89
CA LYS A 131 -17.23 4.36 15.84
C LYS A 131 -16.46 3.67 14.72
N GLY A 132 -16.96 2.54 14.21
CA GLY A 132 -16.37 1.81 13.08
C GLY A 132 -16.79 2.32 11.70
N HIS A 133 -17.90 3.06 11.60
CA HIS A 133 -18.56 3.35 10.33
C HIS A 133 -18.46 4.82 9.90
N THR A 134 -18.24 5.76 10.83
CA THR A 134 -18.14 7.18 10.52
C THR A 134 -16.71 7.70 10.70
N ARG A 135 -16.08 8.18 9.60
CA ARG A 135 -14.81 8.93 9.71
C ARG A 135 -15.15 10.37 10.10
N PRO A 136 -14.78 10.84 11.31
CA PRO A 136 -15.07 12.21 11.70
C PRO A 136 -14.32 13.21 10.80
N TRP A 137 -14.90 14.39 10.61
CA TRP A 137 -14.20 15.48 9.92
C TRP A 137 -13.04 15.96 10.81
N THR A 138 -11.83 15.55 10.45
CA THR A 138 -10.60 15.93 11.18
C THR A 138 -9.89 17.09 10.50
N PRO A 139 -9.04 17.84 11.23
CA PRO A 139 -8.14 18.82 10.62
C PRO A 139 -7.29 18.24 9.48
N GLN A 140 -6.91 16.96 9.57
CA GLN A 140 -6.19 16.27 8.51
C GLN A 140 -7.04 16.14 7.23
N MET A 141 -8.31 15.73 7.35
CA MET A 141 -9.23 15.64 6.21
C MET A 141 -9.51 17.02 5.60
N ALA A 142 -9.70 18.05 6.44
CA ALA A 142 -9.85 19.42 6.00
C ALA A 142 -8.63 19.90 5.18
N ARG A 143 -7.42 19.62 5.68
CA ARG A 143 -6.18 19.95 4.98
C ARG A 143 -6.03 19.21 3.65
N LEU A 144 -6.28 17.91 3.62
CA LEU A 144 -6.22 17.13 2.37
C LEU A 144 -7.22 17.65 1.33
N THR A 145 -8.44 17.95 1.76
CA THR A 145 -9.50 18.48 0.89
C THR A 145 -9.12 19.88 0.37
N GLY A 146 -8.65 20.76 1.26
CA GLY A 146 -8.18 22.10 0.87
C GLY A 146 -6.98 22.05 -0.06
N SER A 147 -6.02 21.17 0.18
CA SER A 147 -4.87 20.96 -0.71
C SER A 147 -5.28 20.46 -2.09
N ALA A 148 -6.18 19.48 -2.15
CA ALA A 148 -6.71 18.99 -3.42
C ALA A 148 -7.45 20.08 -4.19
N LEU A 149 -8.29 20.87 -3.51
CA LEU A 149 -9.01 21.98 -4.11
C LEU A 149 -8.06 23.09 -4.60
N ALA A 150 -7.01 23.41 -3.85
CA ALA A 150 -6.03 24.41 -4.24
C ALA A 150 -5.25 23.99 -5.50
N ILE A 151 -4.82 22.73 -5.59
CA ILE A 151 -4.16 22.19 -6.78
C ILE A 151 -5.11 22.18 -7.98
N ALA A 152 -6.36 21.74 -7.78
CA ALA A 152 -7.37 21.74 -8.83
C ALA A 152 -7.69 23.16 -9.33
N ALA A 153 -7.82 24.13 -8.42
CA ALA A 153 -8.04 25.53 -8.75
C ALA A 153 -6.84 26.13 -9.51
N ALA A 154 -5.61 25.80 -9.10
CA ALA A 154 -4.41 26.25 -9.82
C ALA A 154 -4.34 25.66 -11.23
N ALA A 155 -4.69 24.37 -11.40
CA ALA A 155 -4.77 23.74 -12.71
C ALA A 155 -5.87 24.37 -13.59
N ALA A 156 -7.06 24.59 -13.04
CA ALA A 156 -8.18 25.22 -13.75
C ALA A 156 -7.87 26.68 -14.13
N GLY A 157 -7.28 27.46 -13.22
CA GLY A 157 -6.84 28.83 -13.49
C GLY A 157 -5.74 28.90 -14.55
N SER A 158 -4.78 27.96 -14.50
CA SER A 158 -3.73 27.85 -15.53
C SER A 158 -4.32 27.49 -16.90
N PHE A 159 -5.27 26.56 -16.94
CA PHE A 159 -5.99 26.22 -18.17
C PHE A 159 -6.78 27.41 -18.72
N ALA A 160 -7.49 28.15 -17.87
CA ALA A 160 -8.21 29.36 -18.28
C ALA A 160 -7.25 30.43 -18.82
N LEU A 161 -6.11 30.62 -18.18
CA LEU A 161 -5.09 31.57 -18.63
C LEU A 161 -4.49 31.20 -19.99
N LEU A 162 -4.36 29.89 -20.27
CA LEU A 162 -3.94 29.38 -21.57
C LEU A 162 -4.95 29.64 -22.70
N GLN A 163 -6.19 30.05 -22.40
CA GLN A 163 -7.20 30.41 -23.42
C GLN A 163 -7.18 31.89 -23.79
N VAL A 164 -6.27 32.68 -23.20
CA VAL A 164 -6.12 34.09 -23.56
C VAL A 164 -5.60 34.23 -24.99
N ASP A 165 -6.25 35.10 -25.75
CA ASP A 165 -5.86 35.44 -27.12
C ASP A 165 -5.27 36.86 -27.18
N GLY A 166 -4.28 37.04 -28.06
CA GLY A 166 -3.58 38.32 -28.28
C GLY A 166 -2.24 38.43 -27.56
N SER A 167 -1.25 39.02 -28.24
CA SER A 167 0.15 39.06 -27.78
C SER A 167 0.36 39.80 -26.47
N VAL A 168 -0.30 40.97 -26.30
CA VAL A 168 -0.19 41.77 -25.07
C VAL A 168 -0.83 41.04 -23.88
N ALA A 169 -2.00 40.44 -24.08
CA ALA A 169 -2.70 39.71 -23.03
C ALA A 169 -1.94 38.42 -22.64
N SER A 170 -1.33 37.73 -23.61
CA SER A 170 -0.42 36.60 -23.36
C SER A 170 0.78 37.01 -22.51
N LEU A 171 1.43 38.13 -22.85
CA LEU A 171 2.60 38.61 -22.09
C LEU A 171 2.25 39.03 -20.67
N VAL A 172 1.13 39.74 -20.48
CA VAL A 172 0.61 40.11 -19.15
C VAL A 172 0.25 38.84 -18.37
N GLY A 173 -0.45 37.90 -19.00
CA GLY A 173 -0.79 36.60 -18.41
C GLY A 173 0.45 35.81 -17.98
N ALA A 174 1.47 35.74 -18.83
CA ALA A 174 2.75 35.13 -18.52
C ALA A 174 3.42 35.75 -17.29
N GLY A 175 3.42 37.09 -17.20
CA GLY A 175 3.95 37.85 -16.07
C GLY A 175 3.18 37.59 -14.76
N CYS A 176 1.84 37.59 -14.82
CA CYS A 176 1.00 37.23 -13.68
C CYS A 176 1.26 35.80 -13.21
N ALA A 177 1.32 34.83 -14.13
CA ALA A 177 1.62 33.44 -13.81
C ALA A 177 3.02 33.29 -13.20
N LEU A 178 4.04 33.98 -13.73
CA LEU A 178 5.39 33.97 -13.20
C LEU A 178 5.43 34.53 -11.76
N LEU A 179 4.71 35.62 -11.50
CA LEU A 179 4.60 36.18 -10.16
C LEU A 179 3.94 35.19 -9.19
N THR A 180 2.81 34.60 -9.58
CA THR A 180 2.11 33.58 -8.76
C THR A 180 2.98 32.37 -8.49
N LEU A 181 3.72 31.90 -9.50
CA LEU A 181 4.70 30.82 -9.38
C LEU A 181 5.76 31.14 -8.32
N VAL A 182 6.39 32.31 -8.39
CA VAL A 182 7.41 32.74 -7.42
C VAL A 182 6.81 32.82 -6.02
N LEU A 183 5.61 33.38 -5.87
CA LEU A 183 4.92 33.46 -4.58
C LEU A 183 4.67 32.07 -3.98
N PHE A 184 4.20 31.10 -4.77
CA PHE A 184 3.98 29.73 -4.30
C PHE A 184 5.28 29.05 -3.89
N LEU A 185 6.36 29.22 -4.66
CA LEU A 185 7.68 28.66 -4.32
C LEU A 185 8.24 29.26 -3.03
N VAL A 186 8.17 30.59 -2.87
CA VAL A 186 8.63 31.28 -1.67
C VAL A 186 7.78 30.88 -0.46
N ALA A 187 6.47 30.90 -0.57
CA ALA A 187 5.56 30.50 0.51
C ALA A 187 5.76 29.03 0.90
N GLY A 188 5.97 28.12 -0.06
CA GLY A 188 6.26 26.72 0.22
C GLY A 188 7.63 26.51 0.88
N ALA A 189 8.66 27.25 0.43
CA ALA A 189 9.98 27.20 1.04
C ALA A 189 9.96 27.74 2.48
N VAL A 190 9.29 28.87 2.73
CA VAL A 190 9.11 29.43 4.07
C VAL A 190 8.28 28.49 4.95
N GLY A 191 7.16 27.95 4.43
CA GLY A 191 6.30 26.99 5.12
C GLY A 191 7.06 25.77 5.63
N SER A 192 7.91 25.19 4.79
CA SER A 192 8.74 24.03 5.17
C SER A 192 9.93 24.39 6.06
N ARG A 193 10.70 25.44 5.74
CA ARG A 193 11.97 25.76 6.42
C ARG A 193 11.79 26.50 7.74
N VAL A 194 10.79 27.38 7.82
CA VAL A 194 10.56 28.25 8.98
C VAL A 194 9.49 27.66 9.89
N TYR A 195 8.38 27.19 9.31
CA TYR A 195 7.23 26.69 10.09
C TYR A 195 7.18 25.17 10.23
N GLY A 196 8.03 24.42 9.51
CA GLY A 196 8.02 22.96 9.53
C GLY A 196 6.79 22.31 8.86
N ASP A 197 5.93 23.09 8.18
CA ASP A 197 4.75 22.55 7.50
C ASP A 197 5.12 22.00 6.12
N THR A 198 5.52 20.73 6.14
CA THR A 198 5.90 19.97 4.94
C THR A 198 4.73 19.76 3.98
N ALA A 199 3.50 19.61 4.47
CA ALA A 199 2.34 19.34 3.63
C ALA A 199 1.86 20.60 2.90
N ALA A 200 1.89 21.77 3.54
CA ALA A 200 1.64 23.04 2.85
C ALA A 200 2.70 23.29 1.77
N ALA A 201 3.98 23.01 2.05
CA ALA A 201 5.05 23.16 1.08
C ALA A 201 4.87 22.27 -0.16
N VAL A 202 4.49 21.00 0.02
CA VAL A 202 4.17 20.10 -1.09
C VAL A 202 2.94 20.58 -1.87
N THR A 203 1.91 21.06 -1.18
CA THR A 203 0.68 21.57 -1.82
C THR A 203 0.98 22.79 -2.70
N LEU A 204 1.69 23.78 -2.16
CA LEU A 204 2.04 25.00 -2.89
C LEU A 204 2.98 24.69 -4.05
N GLY A 205 3.98 23.83 -3.84
CA GLY A 205 4.87 23.41 -4.91
C GLY A 205 4.16 22.59 -6.01
N ALA A 206 3.17 21.77 -5.66
CA ALA A 206 2.35 21.05 -6.64
C ALA A 206 1.43 21.99 -7.42
N ALA A 207 0.79 22.96 -6.75
CA ALA A 207 -0.03 24.00 -7.37
C ALA A 207 0.79 24.93 -8.29
N ALA A 208 2.08 25.10 -8.00
CA ALA A 208 3.00 25.88 -8.83
C ALA A 208 3.31 25.22 -10.19
N LEU A 209 3.19 23.88 -10.32
CA LEU A 209 3.52 23.17 -11.57
C LEU A 209 2.64 23.58 -12.76
N PRO A 210 1.29 23.54 -12.70
CA PRO A 210 0.46 23.99 -13.82
C PRO A 210 0.63 25.49 -14.13
N VAL A 211 0.89 26.31 -13.09
CA VAL A 211 1.15 27.75 -13.27
C VAL A 211 2.46 27.98 -14.02
N ALA A 212 3.51 27.21 -13.69
CA ALA A 212 4.79 27.25 -14.39
C ALA A 212 4.64 26.82 -15.86
N PHE A 213 3.85 25.78 -16.13
CA PHE A 213 3.55 25.35 -17.49
C PHE A 213 2.87 26.47 -18.28
N ALA A 214 1.81 27.07 -17.73
CA ALA A 214 1.09 28.16 -18.39
C ALA A 214 1.98 29.38 -18.62
N SER A 215 2.81 29.76 -17.65
CA SER A 215 3.78 30.86 -17.80
C SER A 215 4.75 30.58 -18.95
N GLY A 216 5.33 29.38 -19.03
CA GLY A 216 6.25 29.00 -20.09
C GLY A 216 5.59 28.99 -21.48
N VAL A 217 4.38 28.46 -21.60
CA VAL A 217 3.63 28.47 -22.87
C VAL A 217 3.35 29.89 -23.35
N LEU A 218 2.90 30.79 -22.47
CA LEU A 218 2.49 32.16 -22.84
C LEU A 218 3.66 33.11 -23.13
N LEU A 219 4.88 32.75 -22.71
CA LEU A 219 6.11 33.50 -23.03
C LEU A 219 6.53 33.31 -24.49
N VAL A 220 6.12 32.21 -25.14
CA VAL A 220 6.43 31.97 -26.54
C VAL A 220 5.43 32.73 -27.42
N PRO A 221 5.89 33.61 -28.32
CA PRO A 221 5.00 34.29 -29.25
C PRO A 221 4.63 33.37 -30.43
N GLY A 222 3.41 33.54 -30.95
CA GLY A 222 2.94 32.87 -32.16
C GLY A 222 1.77 31.91 -31.93
N GLU A 223 1.54 31.03 -32.90
CA GLU A 223 0.53 29.98 -32.81
C GLU A 223 1.03 28.81 -31.94
N ARG A 224 0.13 28.24 -31.14
CA ARG A 224 0.48 27.20 -30.17
C ARG A 224 0.92 25.91 -30.87
N ASP A 225 2.19 25.55 -30.67
CA ASP A 225 2.80 24.35 -31.22
C ASP A 225 3.91 23.80 -30.28
N ALA A 226 4.70 22.83 -30.74
CA ALA A 226 5.79 22.17 -30.00
C ALA A 226 6.73 23.11 -29.21
N PRO A 227 7.15 24.30 -29.70
CA PRO A 227 8.00 25.22 -28.93
C PRO A 227 7.34 25.73 -27.64
N HIS A 228 6.02 25.88 -27.64
CA HIS A 228 5.26 26.34 -26.48
C HIS A 228 5.22 25.26 -25.41
N VAL A 229 4.95 24.01 -25.81
CA VAL A 229 4.96 22.85 -24.93
C VAL A 229 6.36 22.61 -24.37
N LEU A 230 7.40 22.79 -25.19
CA LEU A 230 8.80 22.70 -24.78
C LEU A 230 9.09 23.67 -23.62
N LEU A 231 8.83 24.97 -23.80
CA LEU A 231 9.12 25.97 -22.75
C LEU A 231 8.25 25.75 -21.51
N GLY A 232 6.97 25.42 -21.68
CA GLY A 232 6.08 25.05 -20.58
C GLY A 232 6.64 23.88 -19.75
N LEU A 233 7.08 22.80 -20.39
CA LEU A 233 7.66 21.65 -19.70
C LEU A 233 9.01 21.98 -19.04
N VAL A 234 9.86 22.77 -19.68
CA VAL A 234 11.12 23.24 -19.06
C VAL A 234 10.83 24.04 -17.78
N MET A 235 9.84 24.93 -17.80
CA MET A 235 9.43 25.69 -16.63
C MET A 235 8.89 24.79 -15.50
N VAL A 236 8.11 23.75 -15.83
CA VAL A 236 7.66 22.72 -14.87
C VAL A 236 8.85 22.02 -14.22
N GLY A 237 9.85 21.60 -15.02
CA GLY A 237 11.04 20.91 -14.51
C GLY A 237 11.90 21.78 -13.62
N ALA A 238 12.17 23.01 -14.04
CA ALA A 238 12.89 24.00 -13.24
C ALA A 238 12.17 24.25 -11.91
N THR A 239 10.85 24.44 -11.96
CA THR A 239 10.01 24.64 -10.77
C THR A 239 10.05 23.43 -9.84
N ALA A 240 9.93 22.21 -10.36
CA ALA A 240 9.95 20.99 -9.57
C ALA A 240 11.30 20.79 -8.86
N VAL A 241 12.42 21.04 -9.57
CA VAL A 241 13.77 20.96 -8.99
C VAL A 241 13.96 22.05 -7.92
N LEU A 242 13.54 23.29 -8.19
CA LEU A 242 13.62 24.39 -7.22
C LEU A 242 12.77 24.12 -5.98
N ALA A 243 11.53 23.66 -6.15
CA ALA A 243 10.65 23.30 -5.04
C ALA A 243 11.24 22.18 -4.18
N LEU A 244 11.79 21.13 -4.79
CA LEU A 244 12.44 20.04 -4.09
C LEU A 244 13.70 20.50 -3.33
N ARG A 245 14.54 21.34 -3.95
CA ARG A 245 15.77 21.87 -3.32
C ARG A 245 15.47 22.86 -2.20
N ALA A 246 14.50 23.75 -2.40
CA ALA A 246 14.14 24.78 -1.43
C ALA A 246 13.44 24.16 -0.22
N SER A 247 12.46 23.29 -0.44
CA SER A 247 11.65 22.72 0.65
C SER A 247 12.23 21.44 1.28
N GLY A 248 13.01 20.65 0.53
CA GLY A 248 13.53 19.37 1.00
C GLY A 248 12.48 18.25 1.15
N VAL A 249 11.24 18.48 0.70
CA VAL A 249 10.11 17.55 0.85
C VAL A 249 9.43 17.29 -0.51
N GLY A 250 8.43 16.41 -0.54
CA GLY A 250 7.66 16.14 -1.78
C GLY A 250 8.40 15.34 -2.85
N HIS A 251 9.38 14.51 -2.46
CA HIS A 251 10.24 13.74 -3.37
C HIS A 251 9.43 13.04 -4.48
N THR A 252 8.34 12.34 -4.16
CA THR A 252 7.50 11.65 -5.15
C THR A 252 6.93 12.60 -6.20
N VAL A 253 6.31 13.72 -5.78
CA VAL A 253 5.65 14.67 -6.68
C VAL A 253 6.67 15.38 -7.58
N PHE A 254 7.72 15.93 -6.98
CA PHE A 254 8.69 16.72 -7.74
C PHE A 254 9.57 15.87 -8.64
N THR A 255 9.82 14.61 -8.29
CA THR A 255 10.55 13.70 -9.19
C THR A 255 9.68 13.21 -10.33
N THR A 256 8.39 13.01 -10.08
CA THR A 256 7.41 12.79 -11.15
C THR A 256 7.44 13.95 -12.14
N ALA A 257 7.27 15.19 -11.64
CA ALA A 257 7.24 16.39 -12.47
C ALA A 257 8.57 16.64 -13.21
N THR A 258 9.71 16.41 -12.56
CA THR A 258 11.03 16.55 -13.18
C THR A 258 11.25 15.53 -14.30
N ALA A 259 10.85 14.27 -14.09
CA ALA A 259 10.99 13.23 -15.12
C ALA A 259 10.02 13.46 -16.30
N VAL A 260 8.76 13.83 -16.02
CA VAL A 260 7.80 14.24 -17.06
C VAL A 260 8.34 15.41 -17.88
N SER A 261 8.85 16.43 -17.20
CA SER A 261 9.48 17.58 -17.83
C SER A 261 10.66 17.16 -18.71
N LEU A 262 11.59 16.36 -18.21
CA LEU A 262 12.78 15.97 -18.98
C LEU A 262 12.41 15.22 -20.27
N PHE A 263 11.63 14.15 -20.17
CA PHE A 263 11.28 13.33 -21.34
C PHE A 263 10.34 14.09 -22.27
N GLY A 264 9.32 14.76 -21.73
CA GLY A 264 8.38 15.54 -22.54
C GLY A 264 9.04 16.73 -23.23
N ALA A 265 9.94 17.46 -22.55
CA ALA A 265 10.70 18.55 -23.17
C ALA A 265 11.65 17.99 -24.25
N THR A 266 12.30 16.85 -24.05
CA THR A 266 13.11 16.25 -25.12
C THR A 266 12.27 15.83 -26.33
N ALA A 267 11.05 15.32 -26.12
CA ALA A 267 10.13 14.98 -27.20
C ALA A 267 9.61 16.23 -27.92
N ALA A 268 9.24 17.28 -27.19
CA ALA A 268 8.85 18.56 -27.76
C ALA A 268 10.01 19.20 -28.54
N LEU A 269 11.24 19.16 -28.01
CA LEU A 269 12.43 19.61 -28.70
C LEU A 269 12.66 18.83 -30.00
N ALA A 270 12.56 17.50 -29.96
CA ALA A 270 12.64 16.68 -31.16
C ALA A 270 11.57 17.08 -32.19
N ALA A 271 10.34 17.32 -31.77
CA ALA A 271 9.26 17.81 -32.64
C ALA A 271 9.54 19.20 -33.21
N THR A 272 10.23 20.09 -32.47
CA THR A 272 10.62 21.40 -33.01
C THR A 272 11.77 21.34 -34.02
N LEU A 273 12.69 20.39 -33.84
CA LEU A 273 13.92 20.28 -34.66
C LEU A 273 13.74 19.37 -35.86
N THR A 274 12.82 18.41 -35.77
CA THR A 274 12.52 17.44 -36.80
C THR A 274 11.04 17.59 -37.11
N GLU A 275 10.67 17.93 -38.35
CA GLU A 275 9.28 18.08 -38.82
C GLU A 275 8.52 16.73 -38.86
N GLN A 276 8.74 15.91 -37.84
CA GLN A 276 8.19 14.58 -37.68
C GLN A 276 6.75 14.65 -37.21
N SER A 277 5.97 13.66 -37.62
CA SER A 277 4.58 13.56 -37.18
C SER A 277 4.48 13.41 -35.66
N VAL A 278 3.40 13.94 -35.08
CA VAL A 278 3.04 13.75 -33.66
C VAL A 278 3.04 12.26 -33.28
N ARG A 279 2.70 11.37 -34.23
CA ARG A 279 2.68 9.92 -33.99
C ARG A 279 4.07 9.35 -33.76
N THR A 280 5.03 9.74 -34.60
CA THR A 280 6.43 9.33 -34.49
C THR A 280 7.02 9.79 -33.16
N VAL A 281 6.80 11.07 -32.81
CA VAL A 281 7.28 11.64 -31.55
C VAL A 281 6.64 10.93 -30.35
N GLY A 282 5.33 10.67 -30.40
CA GLY A 282 4.61 9.94 -29.37
C GLY A 282 5.11 8.50 -29.19
N ALA A 283 5.36 7.78 -30.28
CA ALA A 283 5.88 6.41 -30.23
C ALA A 283 7.28 6.35 -29.63
N LEU A 284 8.17 7.28 -30.02
CA LEU A 284 9.51 7.39 -29.46
C LEU A 284 9.48 7.77 -27.97
N LEU A 285 8.58 8.68 -27.58
CA LEU A 285 8.38 9.05 -26.19
C LEU A 285 7.91 7.85 -25.35
N ALA A 286 6.96 7.07 -25.85
CA ALA A 286 6.51 5.85 -25.17
C ALA A 286 7.63 4.82 -25.02
N ALA A 287 8.44 4.61 -26.07
CA ALA A 287 9.60 3.74 -26.01
C ALA A 287 10.62 4.21 -24.96
N ALA A 288 10.96 5.50 -24.98
CA ALA A 288 11.87 6.11 -24.01
C ALA A 288 11.34 5.99 -22.57
N ALA A 289 10.03 6.19 -22.37
CA ALA A 289 9.39 6.06 -21.06
C ALA A 289 9.42 4.62 -20.55
N LEU A 290 9.20 3.61 -21.40
CA LEU A 290 9.30 2.20 -21.02
C LEU A 290 10.75 1.79 -20.66
N ILE A 291 11.74 2.31 -21.38
CA ILE A 291 13.16 2.14 -21.03
C ILE A 291 13.47 2.84 -19.69
N GLY A 292 12.92 4.04 -19.49
CA GLY A 292 13.00 4.77 -18.24
C GLY A 292 12.39 4.00 -17.07
N LEU A 293 11.26 3.32 -17.28
CA LEU A 293 10.60 2.48 -16.29
C LEU A 293 11.48 1.28 -15.91
N ALA A 294 12.10 0.62 -16.89
CA ALA A 294 13.05 -0.47 -16.64
C ALA A 294 14.30 -0.01 -15.86
N SER A 295 14.70 1.26 -16.05
CA SER A 295 15.86 1.86 -15.39
C SER A 295 15.52 2.52 -14.03
N ALA A 296 14.24 2.69 -13.71
CA ALA A 296 13.78 3.48 -12.56
C ALA A 296 14.35 3.01 -11.20
N PRO A 297 14.44 1.70 -10.88
CA PRO A 297 15.05 1.26 -9.63
C PRO A 297 16.51 1.68 -9.49
N ARG A 298 17.30 1.58 -10.57
CA ARG A 298 18.72 1.97 -10.58
C ARG A 298 18.88 3.47 -10.38
N ILE A 299 18.07 4.26 -11.09
CA ILE A 299 18.07 5.72 -10.95
C ILE A 299 17.66 6.12 -9.53
N ALA A 300 16.63 5.50 -8.96
CA ALA A 300 16.18 5.78 -7.60
C ALA A 300 17.27 5.47 -6.55
N MET A 301 17.98 4.35 -6.69
CA MET A 301 19.12 4.01 -5.81
C MET A 301 20.26 5.05 -5.93
N LEU A 302 20.59 5.48 -7.15
CA LEU A 302 21.59 6.52 -7.39
C LEU A 302 21.19 7.86 -6.77
N LEU A 303 19.94 8.30 -6.97
CA LEU A 303 19.41 9.56 -6.41
C LEU A 303 19.36 9.54 -4.88
N ALA A 304 19.09 8.39 -4.29
CA ALA A 304 19.07 8.22 -2.84
C ALA A 304 20.46 8.00 -2.22
N ARG A 305 21.51 7.81 -3.04
CA ARG A 305 22.89 7.50 -2.60
C ARG A 305 22.93 6.27 -1.69
N LEU A 306 22.17 5.23 -2.05
CA LEU A 306 22.22 3.96 -1.33
C LEU A 306 23.61 3.34 -1.47
N PRO A 307 24.23 2.87 -0.37
CA PRO A 307 25.52 2.21 -0.45
C PRO A 307 25.37 0.93 -1.26
N LEU A 308 26.15 0.80 -2.33
CA LEU A 308 26.27 -0.46 -3.05
C LEU A 308 27.28 -1.32 -2.29
N PRO A 309 26.96 -2.59 -1.98
CA PRO A 309 27.94 -3.47 -1.35
C PRO A 309 29.16 -3.57 -2.28
N PRO A 310 30.40 -3.40 -1.76
CA PRO A 310 31.59 -3.57 -2.57
C PRO A 310 31.64 -5.02 -3.07
N VAL A 311 31.83 -5.20 -4.38
CA VAL A 311 32.08 -6.53 -4.93
C VAL A 311 33.55 -6.84 -4.69
N PRO A 312 33.91 -7.91 -3.96
CA PRO A 312 35.30 -8.28 -3.72
C PRO A 312 36.03 -8.50 -5.05
N ALA A 313 37.25 -8.00 -5.16
CA ALA A 313 38.06 -8.24 -6.34
C ALA A 313 38.46 -9.73 -6.39
N PRO A 314 38.60 -10.35 -7.59
CA PRO A 314 39.06 -11.73 -7.68
C PRO A 314 40.42 -11.89 -6.99
N GLY A 315 40.47 -12.65 -5.89
CA GLY A 315 41.68 -12.88 -5.09
C GLY A 315 41.69 -12.23 -3.70
N THR A 316 40.70 -11.41 -3.34
CA THR A 316 40.47 -11.00 -1.95
C THR A 316 39.76 -12.12 -1.19
N SER A 317 40.24 -12.47 0.00
CA SER A 317 39.60 -13.42 0.90
C SER A 317 38.18 -12.94 1.22
N VAL A 318 37.22 -13.87 1.21
CA VAL A 318 35.82 -13.64 1.64
C VAL A 318 35.65 -14.08 3.10
N ASP A 319 36.77 -14.28 3.80
CA ASP A 319 36.78 -14.78 5.17
C ASP A 319 36.46 -13.62 6.12
N PRO A 320 35.34 -13.66 6.88
CA PRO A 320 34.95 -12.59 7.81
C PRO A 320 35.94 -12.38 8.98
N ALA A 321 37.03 -13.15 9.04
CA ALA A 321 38.10 -13.03 10.03
C ALA A 321 39.31 -12.17 9.58
N GLU A 322 39.42 -11.81 8.30
CA GLU A 322 40.46 -10.87 7.83
C GLU A 322 39.90 -9.44 7.79
N ASP A 323 40.37 -8.60 8.72
CA ASP A 323 40.10 -7.16 8.73
C ASP A 323 40.68 -6.52 7.45
N ASP A 324 39.85 -6.29 6.44
CA ASP A 324 40.24 -5.48 5.29
C ASP A 324 40.38 -4.01 5.76
N PRO A 325 41.54 -3.35 5.57
CA PRO A 325 41.69 -1.93 5.92
C PRO A 325 40.70 -1.01 5.20
N ASP A 326 40.05 -1.46 4.12
CA ASP A 326 38.95 -0.76 3.45
C ASP A 326 37.56 -0.99 4.09
N ASP A 327 37.40 -2.00 4.95
CA ASP A 327 36.16 -2.29 5.71
C ASP A 327 35.93 -1.26 6.83
N ALA A 328 36.99 -0.54 7.21
CA ALA A 328 36.96 0.61 8.11
C ALA A 328 36.31 1.87 7.49
N ARG A 329 35.84 1.84 6.24
CA ARG A 329 34.94 2.87 5.69
C ARG A 329 33.55 2.75 6.29
N SER A 330 33.45 3.08 7.58
CA SER A 330 32.23 3.32 8.37
C SER A 330 30.98 2.71 7.75
N VAL A 331 30.70 1.43 8.05
CA VAL A 331 29.43 0.80 7.70
C VAL A 331 28.33 1.79 8.12
N PRO A 332 27.53 2.31 7.17
CA PRO A 332 26.61 3.40 7.46
C PRO A 332 25.64 2.97 8.55
N SER A 333 25.35 3.85 9.51
CA SER A 333 24.45 3.53 10.62
C SER A 333 23.10 3.03 10.08
N PHE A 334 22.49 2.08 10.78
CA PHE A 334 21.21 1.48 10.37
C PHE A 334 20.14 2.54 10.07
N GLU A 335 20.05 3.57 10.92
CA GLU A 335 19.14 4.71 10.74
C GLU A 335 19.42 5.49 9.43
N SER A 336 20.69 5.67 9.06
CA SER A 336 21.05 6.35 7.82
C SER A 336 20.69 5.53 6.57
N VAL A 337 20.78 4.20 6.66
CA VAL A 337 20.37 3.28 5.59
C VAL A 337 18.85 3.27 5.46
N GLU A 338 18.12 3.25 6.56
CA GLU A 338 16.66 3.32 6.58
C GLU A 338 16.15 4.61 5.94
N ALA A 339 16.69 5.78 6.34
CA ALA A 339 16.31 7.07 5.77
C ALA A 339 16.61 7.17 4.26
N ARG A 340 17.75 6.62 3.80
CA ARG A 340 18.08 6.55 2.37
C ARG A 340 17.15 5.61 1.62
N THR A 341 16.74 4.50 2.23
CA THR A 341 15.83 3.52 1.64
C THR A 341 14.42 4.09 1.47
N ASP A 342 13.90 4.80 2.46
CA ASP A 342 12.62 5.52 2.35
C ASP A 342 12.68 6.58 1.25
N ARG A 343 13.78 7.35 1.18
CA ARG A 343 13.99 8.32 0.10
C ARG A 343 14.07 7.64 -1.28
N ALA A 344 14.75 6.49 -1.40
CA ALA A 344 14.80 5.70 -2.64
C ALA A 344 13.41 5.23 -3.06
N ARG A 345 12.59 4.78 -2.12
CA ARG A 345 11.20 4.38 -2.39
C ARG A 345 10.38 5.53 -2.97
N ARG A 346 10.50 6.74 -2.40
CA ARG A 346 9.79 7.93 -2.89
C ARG A 346 10.26 8.36 -4.30
N PHE A 347 11.57 8.31 -4.56
CA PHE A 347 12.11 8.53 -5.91
C PHE A 347 11.59 7.50 -6.91
N LEU A 348 11.58 6.22 -6.53
CA LEU A 348 11.06 5.14 -7.36
C LEU A 348 9.57 5.34 -7.68
N THR A 349 8.74 5.65 -6.67
CA THR A 349 7.32 5.94 -6.87
C THR A 349 7.13 7.09 -7.86
N GLY A 350 7.89 8.18 -7.71
CA GLY A 350 7.78 9.32 -8.62
C GLY A 350 8.21 9.00 -10.06
N LEU A 351 9.29 8.23 -10.22
CA LEU A 351 9.73 7.75 -11.54
C LEU A 351 8.70 6.81 -12.17
N VAL A 352 8.13 5.87 -11.43
CA VAL A 352 7.08 4.96 -11.92
C VAL A 352 5.86 5.76 -12.39
N CYS A 353 5.39 6.72 -11.60
CA CYS A 353 4.29 7.61 -11.98
C CYS A 353 4.62 8.39 -13.27
N ALA A 354 5.82 8.98 -13.37
CA ALA A 354 6.22 9.74 -14.55
C ALA A 354 6.27 8.88 -15.81
N MET A 355 6.94 7.72 -15.75
CA MET A 355 7.06 6.82 -16.91
C MET A 355 5.71 6.29 -17.34
N THR A 356 4.79 6.05 -16.39
CA THR A 356 3.42 5.63 -16.70
C THR A 356 2.66 6.74 -17.44
N LEU A 357 2.73 7.98 -16.96
CA LEU A 357 2.09 9.14 -17.61
C LEU A 357 2.66 9.38 -19.01
N LEU A 358 3.99 9.36 -19.16
CA LEU A 358 4.68 9.57 -20.44
C LEU A 358 4.38 8.45 -21.44
N THR A 359 4.33 7.20 -20.98
CA THR A 359 3.94 6.06 -21.82
C THR A 359 2.51 6.25 -22.32
N GLY A 360 1.58 6.58 -21.43
CA GLY A 360 0.18 6.80 -21.79
C GLY A 360 0.00 7.95 -22.77
N PHE A 361 0.61 9.11 -22.51
CA PHE A 361 0.59 10.24 -23.42
C PHE A 361 1.21 9.89 -24.79
N GLY A 362 2.38 9.26 -24.78
CA GLY A 362 3.11 8.89 -25.99
C GLY A 362 2.32 7.94 -26.89
N VAL A 363 1.73 6.87 -26.33
CA VAL A 363 0.97 5.91 -27.14
C VAL A 363 -0.39 6.45 -27.61
N LEU A 364 -1.02 7.33 -26.83
CA LEU A 364 -2.24 8.00 -27.28
C LEU A 364 -1.94 8.98 -28.42
N ALA A 365 -0.84 9.74 -28.33
CA ALA A 365 -0.35 10.57 -29.44
C ALA A 365 0.04 9.74 -30.68
N ALA A 366 0.64 8.57 -30.48
CA ALA A 366 0.95 7.61 -31.54
C ALA A 366 -0.30 7.02 -32.23
N SER A 367 -1.42 6.98 -31.52
CA SER A 367 -2.68 6.36 -31.96
C SER A 367 -3.68 7.35 -32.56
N VAL A 368 -3.34 8.64 -32.65
CA VAL A 368 -4.24 9.66 -33.20
C VAL A 368 -4.70 9.24 -34.60
N PRO A 369 -6.01 9.11 -34.87
CA PRO A 369 -6.52 8.65 -36.16
C PRO A 369 -6.12 9.60 -37.30
N VAL A 370 -6.03 9.07 -38.53
CA VAL A 370 -5.96 9.92 -39.72
C VAL A 370 -7.40 10.29 -40.04
N THR A 371 -7.70 11.58 -40.13
CA THR A 371 -8.98 12.06 -40.65
C THR A 371 -9.23 11.35 -41.99
N ASP A 372 -10.33 10.60 -42.08
CA ASP A 372 -10.78 9.81 -43.25
C ASP A 372 -10.31 8.34 -43.41
N SER A 373 -9.45 7.75 -42.54
CA SER A 373 -8.99 6.35 -42.73
C SER A 373 -9.04 5.41 -41.52
N GLY A 374 -10.15 5.44 -40.79
CA GLY A 374 -10.47 4.39 -39.81
C GLY A 374 -9.42 4.24 -38.69
N ILE A 375 -9.21 3.01 -38.23
CA ILE A 375 -8.30 2.69 -37.12
C ILE A 375 -6.85 2.72 -37.61
N TYR A 376 -6.01 3.55 -36.99
CA TYR A 376 -4.56 3.55 -37.24
C TYR A 376 -3.87 2.40 -36.49
N TRP A 377 -3.91 1.21 -37.10
CA TRP A 377 -3.41 -0.03 -36.51
C TRP A 377 -2.00 0.00 -35.91
N PRO A 378 -0.97 0.66 -36.51
CA PRO A 378 0.37 0.68 -35.92
C PRO A 378 0.38 1.33 -34.53
N GLY A 379 -0.27 2.49 -34.40
CA GLY A 379 -0.38 3.21 -33.13
C GLY A 379 -1.25 2.46 -32.13
N THR A 380 -2.41 1.98 -32.57
CA THR A 380 -3.34 1.20 -31.72
C THR A 380 -2.67 -0.06 -31.16
N ALA A 381 -1.91 -0.79 -31.99
CA ALA A 381 -1.17 -1.97 -31.55
C ALA A 381 -0.07 -1.62 -30.54
N LEU A 382 0.66 -0.51 -30.75
CA LEU A 382 1.65 -0.01 -29.80
C LEU A 382 1.00 0.36 -28.46
N ALA A 383 -0.16 1.00 -28.47
CA ALA A 383 -0.91 1.36 -27.27
C ALA A 383 -1.37 0.13 -26.48
N VAL A 384 -1.90 -0.88 -27.16
CA VAL A 384 -2.30 -2.15 -26.52
C VAL A 384 -1.09 -2.88 -25.95
N ALA A 385 0.02 -2.96 -26.68
CA ALA A 385 1.26 -3.57 -26.19
C ALA A 385 1.80 -2.84 -24.96
N ALA A 386 1.91 -1.51 -25.00
CA ALA A 386 2.40 -0.72 -23.88
C ALA A 386 1.48 -0.80 -22.65
N ALA A 387 0.15 -0.74 -22.85
CA ALA A 387 -0.81 -0.96 -21.77
C ALA A 387 -0.64 -2.33 -21.12
N THR A 388 -0.44 -3.37 -21.93
CA THR A 388 -0.17 -4.73 -21.48
C THR A 388 1.11 -4.78 -20.64
N VAL A 389 2.20 -4.19 -21.11
CA VAL A 389 3.46 -4.08 -20.35
C VAL A 389 3.24 -3.40 -19.00
N LEU A 390 2.51 -2.28 -18.94
CA LEU A 390 2.24 -1.58 -17.67
C LEU A 390 1.41 -2.44 -16.70
N LEU A 391 0.35 -3.10 -17.20
CA LEU A 391 -0.51 -3.98 -16.40
C LEU A 391 0.30 -5.15 -15.80
N PHE A 392 1.15 -5.80 -16.60
CA PHE A 392 2.00 -6.90 -16.12
C PHE A 392 3.08 -6.41 -15.16
N ARG A 393 3.69 -5.26 -15.43
CA ARG A 393 4.74 -4.69 -14.57
C ARG A 393 4.22 -4.30 -13.19
N GLY A 394 2.93 -3.97 -13.08
CA GLY A 394 2.27 -3.77 -11.79
C GLY A 394 2.42 -4.97 -10.84
N ARG A 395 2.55 -6.20 -11.37
CA ARG A 395 2.76 -7.43 -10.58
C ARG A 395 4.19 -7.61 -10.07
N THR A 396 5.16 -6.91 -10.65
CA THR A 396 6.58 -7.01 -10.25
C THR A 396 6.87 -6.21 -8.99
N TYR A 397 6.11 -5.14 -8.72
CA TYR A 397 6.28 -4.31 -7.54
C TYR A 397 5.45 -4.83 -6.37
N SER A 398 6.08 -4.97 -5.20
CA SER A 398 5.41 -5.43 -3.98
C SER A 398 4.55 -4.36 -3.31
N SER A 399 4.84 -3.08 -3.54
CA SER A 399 4.15 -1.96 -2.91
C SER A 399 3.06 -1.39 -3.81
N ALA A 400 1.89 -1.14 -3.23
CA ALA A 400 0.72 -0.59 -3.91
C ALA A 400 0.99 0.79 -4.53
N GLU A 401 1.89 1.58 -3.94
CA GLU A 401 2.27 2.90 -4.45
C GLU A 401 2.86 2.87 -5.86
N GLN A 402 3.53 1.78 -6.25
CA GLN A 402 4.07 1.60 -7.60
C GLN A 402 3.16 0.73 -8.47
N ALA A 403 2.52 -0.29 -7.88
CA ALA A 403 1.63 -1.19 -8.60
C ALA A 403 0.36 -0.49 -9.11
N VAL A 404 -0.28 0.36 -8.28
CA VAL A 404 -1.54 1.03 -8.63
C VAL A 404 -1.37 2.01 -9.80
N PRO A 405 -0.36 2.90 -9.86
CA PRO A 405 -0.13 3.73 -11.03
C PRO A 405 0.05 2.93 -12.31
N LEU A 406 0.80 1.82 -12.27
CA LEU A 406 1.05 0.97 -13.43
C LEU A 406 -0.22 0.29 -13.94
N ILE A 407 -0.97 -0.35 -13.03
CA ILE A 407 -2.22 -1.05 -13.38
C ILE A 407 -3.28 -0.04 -13.83
N GLY A 408 -3.46 1.04 -13.07
CA GLY A 408 -4.38 2.11 -13.39
C GLY A 408 -4.02 2.82 -14.69
N GLY A 409 -2.73 3.06 -14.95
CA GLY A 409 -2.23 3.68 -16.17
C GLY A 409 -2.45 2.81 -17.40
N GLY A 410 -2.10 1.52 -17.33
CA GLY A 410 -2.38 0.56 -18.39
C GLY A 410 -3.88 0.44 -18.69
N GLY A 411 -4.72 0.36 -17.66
CA GLY A 411 -6.18 0.36 -17.81
C GLY A 411 -6.71 1.66 -18.42
N THR A 412 -6.21 2.81 -17.98
CA THR A 412 -6.61 4.14 -18.49
C THR A 412 -6.25 4.29 -19.98
N ILE A 413 -5.09 3.79 -20.41
CA ILE A 413 -4.71 3.77 -21.84
C ILE A 413 -5.75 3.00 -22.65
N LEU A 414 -6.15 1.81 -22.22
CA LEU A 414 -7.13 0.99 -22.93
C LEU A 414 -8.51 1.66 -22.98
N VAL A 415 -8.95 2.26 -21.87
CA VAL A 415 -10.23 2.99 -21.80
C VAL A 415 -10.23 4.20 -22.72
N LEU A 416 -9.18 5.03 -22.67
CA LEU A 416 -9.06 6.22 -23.51
C LEU A 416 -8.92 5.86 -24.99
N LEU A 417 -8.18 4.80 -25.32
CA LEU A 417 -8.05 4.29 -26.68
C LEU A 417 -9.41 3.81 -27.21
N CYS A 418 -10.16 3.06 -26.41
CA CYS A 418 -11.50 2.59 -26.76
C CYS A 418 -12.46 3.77 -26.99
N ALA A 419 -12.48 4.75 -26.07
CA ALA A 419 -13.32 5.94 -26.18
C ALA A 419 -12.96 6.79 -27.40
N ALA A 420 -11.67 7.07 -27.61
CA ALA A 420 -11.19 7.83 -28.77
C ALA A 420 -11.50 7.11 -30.09
N THR A 421 -11.36 5.79 -30.14
CA THR A 421 -11.70 5.00 -31.33
C THR A 421 -13.20 5.00 -31.59
N ALA A 422 -14.04 4.94 -30.56
CA ALA A 422 -15.49 5.01 -30.71
C ALA A 422 -15.96 6.37 -31.28
N LEU A 423 -15.30 7.47 -30.87
CA LEU A 423 -15.56 8.81 -31.40
C LEU A 423 -15.08 8.95 -32.85
N ALA A 424 -13.92 8.37 -33.19
CA ALA A 424 -13.33 8.49 -34.52
C ALA A 424 -13.89 7.51 -35.56
N VAL A 425 -14.36 6.34 -35.12
CA VAL A 425 -14.82 5.24 -36.00
C VAL A 425 -16.16 4.69 -35.48
N PRO A 426 -17.29 5.37 -35.76
CA PRO A 426 -18.60 4.97 -35.21
C PRO A 426 -19.02 3.55 -35.58
N VAL A 427 -18.59 3.05 -36.75
CA VAL A 427 -18.87 1.68 -37.21
C VAL A 427 -18.25 0.61 -36.31
N ALA A 428 -17.19 0.94 -35.57
CA ALA A 428 -16.54 0.03 -34.62
C ALA A 428 -17.27 -0.07 -33.28
N ALA A 429 -18.32 0.73 -33.03
CA ALA A 429 -18.96 0.85 -31.72
C ALA A 429 -19.44 -0.48 -31.13
N LEU A 430 -20.08 -1.35 -31.93
CA LEU A 430 -20.53 -2.66 -31.46
C LEU A 430 -19.35 -3.58 -31.08
N GLY A 431 -18.28 -3.57 -31.88
CA GLY A 431 -17.07 -4.34 -31.59
C GLY A 431 -16.34 -3.83 -30.34
N LEU A 432 -16.22 -2.51 -30.21
CA LEU A 432 -15.63 -1.87 -29.03
C LEU A 432 -16.46 -2.11 -27.77
N PHE A 433 -17.79 -2.10 -27.86
CA PHE A 433 -18.67 -2.46 -26.75
C PHE A 433 -18.44 -3.91 -26.29
N ALA A 434 -18.35 -4.86 -27.22
CA ALA A 434 -18.06 -6.25 -26.89
C ALA A 434 -16.67 -6.41 -26.23
N VAL A 435 -15.64 -5.75 -26.77
CA VAL A 435 -14.29 -5.73 -26.19
C VAL A 435 -14.29 -5.10 -24.79
N ALA A 436 -15.00 -3.99 -24.60
CA ALA A 436 -15.12 -3.33 -23.31
C ALA A 436 -15.86 -4.21 -22.27
N ALA A 437 -16.94 -4.87 -22.68
CA ALA A 437 -17.68 -5.80 -21.81
C ALA A 437 -16.80 -6.98 -21.36
N LEU A 438 -16.02 -7.55 -22.27
CA LEU A 438 -15.04 -8.59 -21.94
C LEU A 438 -13.93 -8.07 -21.01
N ALA A 439 -13.44 -6.85 -21.26
CA ALA A 439 -12.44 -6.22 -20.41
C ALA A 439 -12.96 -5.97 -18.98
N VAL A 440 -14.22 -5.55 -18.82
CA VAL A 440 -14.87 -5.42 -17.51
C VAL A 440 -14.94 -6.78 -16.81
N GLY A 441 -15.41 -7.81 -17.50
CA GLY A 441 -15.46 -9.17 -16.96
C GLY A 441 -14.08 -9.68 -16.52
N ALA A 442 -13.06 -9.49 -17.35
CA ALA A 442 -11.68 -9.85 -17.05
C ALA A 442 -11.12 -9.05 -15.87
N ALA A 443 -11.36 -7.74 -15.80
CA ALA A 443 -10.90 -6.89 -14.71
C ALA A 443 -11.55 -7.28 -13.37
N LEU A 444 -12.85 -7.57 -13.35
CA LEU A 444 -13.55 -8.03 -12.15
C LEU A 444 -13.08 -9.43 -11.73
N ALA A 445 -12.93 -10.36 -12.67
CA ALA A 445 -12.41 -11.69 -12.39
C ALA A 445 -10.97 -11.64 -11.84
N LEU A 446 -10.09 -10.84 -12.45
CA LEU A 446 -8.71 -10.69 -12.00
C LEU A 446 -8.58 -9.86 -10.71
N GLY A 447 -9.47 -8.92 -10.47
CA GLY A 447 -9.44 -8.07 -9.27
C GLY A 447 -10.03 -8.75 -8.03
N ILE A 448 -11.09 -9.54 -8.21
CA ILE A 448 -11.85 -10.13 -7.10
C ILE A 448 -11.51 -11.60 -6.90
N LEU A 449 -11.48 -12.40 -7.97
CA LEU A 449 -11.30 -13.86 -7.85
C LEU A 449 -9.83 -14.27 -7.82
N ALA A 450 -8.94 -13.57 -8.53
CA ALA A 450 -7.52 -13.97 -8.60
C ALA A 450 -6.78 -13.95 -7.25
N PRO A 451 -6.99 -12.99 -6.33
CA PRO A 451 -6.29 -12.96 -5.04
C PRO A 451 -6.56 -14.18 -4.16
N GLU A 452 -7.75 -14.78 -4.29
CA GLU A 452 -8.17 -15.95 -3.52
C GLU A 452 -7.71 -17.28 -4.15
N ARG A 453 -7.09 -17.24 -5.33
CA ARG A 453 -6.75 -18.43 -6.11
C ARG A 453 -5.26 -18.70 -6.14
N THR A 454 -4.90 -19.97 -6.00
CA THR A 454 -3.54 -20.45 -6.26
C THR A 454 -3.36 -20.75 -7.74
N PHE A 455 -2.52 -19.97 -8.42
CA PHE A 455 -2.19 -20.20 -9.82
C PHE A 455 -1.17 -21.32 -9.99
N SER A 456 -1.42 -22.22 -10.94
CA SER A 456 -0.47 -23.29 -11.28
C SER A 456 0.82 -22.73 -11.88
N PRO A 457 1.95 -23.44 -11.80
CA PRO A 457 3.21 -23.01 -12.41
C PRO A 457 3.08 -22.73 -13.92
N VAL A 458 2.26 -23.52 -14.63
CA VAL A 458 2.00 -23.34 -16.07
C VAL A 458 1.27 -22.02 -16.35
N GLN A 459 0.26 -21.68 -15.53
CA GLN A 459 -0.47 -20.41 -15.68
C GLN A 459 0.43 -19.20 -15.41
N ARG A 460 1.26 -19.26 -14.38
CA ARG A 460 2.25 -18.21 -14.09
C ARG A 460 3.23 -18.07 -15.25
N ARG A 461 3.75 -19.18 -15.76
CA ARG A 461 4.68 -19.17 -16.89
C ARG A 461 4.05 -18.64 -18.17
N ALA A 462 2.80 -19.00 -18.47
CA ALA A 462 2.06 -18.45 -19.59
C ALA A 462 1.92 -16.93 -19.48
N SER A 463 1.63 -16.42 -18.27
CA SER A 463 1.53 -14.98 -18.02
C SER A 463 2.87 -14.24 -18.21
N GLU A 464 3.99 -14.86 -17.81
CA GLU A 464 5.35 -14.32 -18.06
C GLU A 464 5.68 -14.28 -19.55
N LEU A 465 5.31 -15.31 -20.32
CA LEU A 465 5.53 -15.34 -21.76
C LEU A 465 4.75 -14.24 -22.48
N VAL A 466 3.52 -13.95 -22.04
CA VAL A 466 2.72 -12.83 -22.57
C VAL A 466 3.40 -11.49 -22.26
N ASP A 467 3.91 -11.31 -21.05
CA ASP A 467 4.67 -10.10 -20.67
C ASP A 467 5.91 -9.93 -21.58
N TYR A 468 6.72 -10.97 -21.75
CA TYR A 468 7.89 -10.92 -22.62
C TYR A 468 7.54 -10.66 -24.09
N ALA A 469 6.46 -11.26 -24.59
CA ALA A 469 5.98 -11.01 -25.94
C ALA A 469 5.54 -9.55 -26.13
N ALA A 470 4.83 -8.98 -25.16
CA ALA A 470 4.41 -7.58 -25.17
C ALA A 470 5.63 -6.64 -25.17
N ILE A 471 6.61 -6.89 -24.30
CA ILE A 471 7.87 -6.13 -24.26
C ILE A 471 8.62 -6.22 -25.59
N ALA A 472 8.77 -7.43 -26.14
CA ALA A 472 9.47 -7.65 -27.40
C ALA A 472 8.76 -6.99 -28.60
N ALA A 473 7.43 -6.89 -28.57
CA ALA A 473 6.63 -6.25 -29.63
C ALA A 473 6.77 -4.73 -29.67
N VAL A 474 7.15 -4.07 -28.56
CA VAL A 474 7.27 -2.60 -28.50
C VAL A 474 8.22 -2.07 -29.58
N VAL A 475 9.41 -2.67 -29.72
CA VAL A 475 10.43 -2.14 -30.65
C VAL A 475 9.96 -2.22 -32.12
N PRO A 476 9.50 -3.37 -32.64
CA PRO A 476 8.93 -3.43 -33.98
C PRO A 476 7.75 -2.48 -34.19
N LEU A 477 6.86 -2.34 -33.20
CA LEU A 477 5.70 -1.45 -33.31
C LEU A 477 6.10 0.02 -33.37
N VAL A 478 7.12 0.44 -32.60
CA VAL A 478 7.69 1.79 -32.70
C VAL A 478 8.30 2.02 -34.08
N CYS A 479 9.05 1.05 -34.62
CA CYS A 479 9.58 1.14 -35.99
C CYS A 479 8.46 1.24 -37.04
N TRP A 480 7.34 0.56 -36.82
CA TRP A 480 6.19 0.60 -37.72
C TRP A 480 5.49 1.96 -37.69
N VAL A 481 5.22 2.51 -36.49
CA VAL A 481 4.62 3.85 -36.33
C VAL A 481 5.51 4.93 -36.94
N SER A 482 6.82 4.84 -36.73
CA SER A 482 7.81 5.78 -37.26
C SER A 482 8.04 5.66 -38.77
N GLY A 483 7.38 4.70 -39.46
CA GLY A 483 7.51 4.53 -40.91
C GLY A 483 8.84 3.90 -41.37
N ILE A 484 9.68 3.41 -40.45
CA ILE A 484 11.01 2.86 -40.78
C ILE A 484 10.89 1.67 -41.74
N PHE A 485 9.91 0.77 -41.52
CA PHE A 485 9.68 -0.36 -42.42
C PHE A 485 9.19 0.05 -43.82
N ALA A 486 8.52 1.21 -43.94
CA ALA A 486 8.14 1.74 -45.24
C ALA A 486 9.35 2.37 -45.93
N ALA A 487 10.18 3.12 -45.19
CA ALA A 487 11.42 3.71 -45.69
C ALA A 487 12.39 2.66 -46.23
N VAL A 488 12.63 1.58 -45.47
CA VAL A 488 13.54 0.49 -45.88
C VAL A 488 13.02 -0.28 -47.09
N ARG A 489 11.70 -0.43 -47.26
CA ARG A 489 11.11 -1.07 -48.45
C ARG A 489 11.14 -0.19 -49.70
N GLY A 490 11.30 1.11 -49.54
CA GLY A 490 11.37 2.08 -50.64
C GLY A 490 12.80 2.40 -51.11
N LEU A 491 13.82 1.91 -50.40
CA LEU A 491 15.22 1.86 -50.84
C LEU A 491 15.46 0.60 -51.66
#